data_AF-A0A9P3K4Y6-F1
#
_entry.id   AF-A0A9P3K4Y6-F1
#
_cell.length_a   1.000
_cell.length_b   1.000
_cell.length_c   1.000
_cell.angle_alpha   90.00
_cell.angle_beta   90.00
_cell.angle_gamma   90.00
#
_symmetry.space_group_name_H-M   'P 1'
#
loop_
_entity.id
_entity.type
_entity.pdbx_description
1 polymer ?
#
loop_
_entity_poly.entity_id
_entity_poly.type
_entity_poly.pdbx_seq_one_letter_code
_entity_poly.pdbx_strand_id
1 'polypeptide(L)'
;MSYTISQHAYIKATLHSIKFPYAPVLGALIGKVRGGGNTGGGTTDTGDAAGSGGSAGSAGKAEVEVEDAVPLFHGCLLLPMLELALMQVEEYASSRGMAVVGLYAANERVDAVELAAGTRRVGDCIAKHCKDACCLLLDPKLMQQLLGTGAGAAAKGKEGGQGGGAGEADSDSAAPVEAHHAFKLYTWDSARVWRFQKPEAAGGSTGAASMRVRPATVAGILRSYLEEGRQWRLCDFEEHLEDVSRDWRNYEVME
;
A
#
# COMPACT_ATOMS: atom_id res chain seq x y z
N MET A 1 2.63 -2.71 -15.85
CA MET A 1 2.63 -1.84 -14.66
C MET A 1 3.34 -2.53 -13.49
N SER A 2 4.07 -1.80 -12.65
CA SER A 2 4.53 -2.28 -11.35
C SER A 2 4.09 -1.32 -10.25
N TYR A 3 3.74 -1.86 -9.09
CA TYR A 3 3.34 -1.10 -7.91
C TYR A 3 4.33 -1.39 -6.79
N THR A 4 4.86 -0.34 -6.18
CA THR A 4 5.79 -0.45 -5.08
C THR A 4 5.26 0.34 -3.90
N ILE A 5 5.01 -0.30 -2.76
CA ILE A 5 4.53 0.34 -1.55
C ILE A 5 5.63 0.46 -0.51
N SER A 6 5.77 1.64 0.10
CA SER A 6 6.71 1.88 1.18
C SER A 6 6.31 1.14 2.45
N GLN A 7 7.27 0.95 3.34
CA GLN A 7 7.06 0.34 4.65
C GLN A 7 6.03 1.13 5.46
N HIS A 8 6.16 2.46 5.49
CA HIS A 8 5.31 3.34 6.27
C HIS A 8 3.86 3.27 5.78
N ALA A 9 3.65 3.36 4.46
CA ALA A 9 2.33 3.26 3.85
C ALA A 9 1.68 1.91 4.17
N TYR A 10 2.44 0.82 4.01
CA TYR A 10 1.95 -0.52 4.27
C TYR A 10 1.58 -0.72 5.73
N ILE A 11 2.44 -0.30 6.66
CA ILE A 11 2.22 -0.43 8.09
C ILE A 11 1.01 0.39 8.52
N LYS A 12 0.89 1.67 8.11
CA LYS A 12 -0.29 2.51 8.40
C LYS A 12 -1.58 1.85 7.94
N ALA A 13 -1.63 1.41 6.68
CA ALA A 13 -2.81 0.76 6.12
C ALA A 13 -3.19 -0.52 6.90
N THR A 14 -2.19 -1.30 7.29
CA THR A 14 -2.40 -2.55 8.04
C THR A 14 -2.84 -2.29 9.48
N LEU A 15 -2.17 -1.39 10.20
CA LEU A 15 -2.52 -1.02 11.58
C LEU A 15 -3.92 -0.40 11.64
N HIS A 16 -4.27 0.47 10.69
CA HIS A 16 -5.61 1.06 10.59
C HIS A 16 -6.68 -0.03 10.47
N SER A 17 -6.45 -1.00 9.58
CA SER A 17 -7.39 -2.10 9.36
C SER A 17 -7.52 -3.02 10.59
N ILE A 18 -6.45 -3.19 11.37
CA ILE A 18 -6.46 -3.99 12.61
C ILE A 18 -7.14 -3.25 13.76
N LYS A 19 -6.97 -1.93 13.84
CA LYS A 19 -7.58 -1.09 14.88
C LYS A 19 -9.10 -1.23 14.89
N PHE A 20 -9.71 -1.42 13.72
CA PHE A 20 -11.16 -1.53 13.54
C PHE A 20 -11.58 -2.85 12.87
N PRO A 21 -11.46 -4.00 13.56
CA PRO A 21 -11.60 -5.33 12.96
C PRO A 21 -13.03 -5.70 12.55
N TYR A 22 -14.02 -4.94 13.02
CA TYR A 22 -15.45 -5.17 12.78
C TYR A 22 -16.12 -3.98 12.07
N ALA A 23 -15.33 -3.13 11.41
CA ALA A 23 -15.84 -2.01 10.65
C ALA A 23 -15.23 -2.01 9.24
N PRO A 24 -15.94 -1.47 8.24
CA PRO A 24 -15.31 -1.18 6.97
C PRO A 24 -14.28 -0.05 7.17
N VAL A 25 -13.08 -0.25 6.64
CA VAL A 25 -11.98 0.72 6.72
C VAL A 25 -11.67 1.24 5.33
N LEU A 26 -11.40 2.54 5.22
CA LEU A 26 -10.95 3.19 4.00
C LEU A 26 -9.76 4.11 4.29
N GLY A 27 -8.80 4.15 3.37
CA GLY A 27 -7.76 5.17 3.40
C GLY A 27 -7.20 5.49 2.01
N ALA A 28 -6.54 6.65 1.90
CA ALA A 28 -5.90 7.09 0.66
C ALA A 28 -4.45 6.61 0.59
N LEU A 29 -3.96 6.38 -0.62
CA LEU A 29 -2.56 6.10 -0.91
C LEU A 29 -1.98 7.30 -1.65
N ILE A 30 -0.86 7.83 -1.18
CA ILE A 30 -0.19 8.97 -1.80
C ILE A 30 1.22 8.57 -2.27
N GLY A 31 1.64 9.15 -3.38
CA GLY A 31 2.91 8.77 -4.00
C GLY A 31 3.13 9.38 -5.37
N LYS A 32 3.96 8.72 -6.18
CA LYS A 32 4.39 9.19 -7.49
C LYS A 32 4.12 8.16 -8.57
N VAL A 33 3.77 8.64 -9.76
CA VAL A 33 3.64 7.82 -10.97
C VAL A 33 4.85 8.11 -11.86
N ARG A 34 5.63 7.08 -12.19
CA ARG A 34 6.81 7.15 -13.05
C ARG A 34 6.53 6.41 -14.36
N GLY A 35 6.96 6.96 -15.49
CA GLY A 35 6.88 6.28 -16.79
C GLY A 35 5.48 6.20 -17.43
N GLY A 36 4.46 6.85 -16.86
CA GLY A 36 3.14 7.05 -17.47
C GLY A 36 3.00 8.47 -17.98
N GLY A 37 2.83 8.66 -19.28
CA GLY A 37 2.59 9.98 -19.87
C GLY A 37 1.28 10.57 -19.34
N ASN A 38 1.38 11.83 -18.89
CA ASN A 38 0.29 12.76 -18.55
C ASN A 38 -0.09 12.84 -17.05
N THR A 39 0.79 13.43 -16.24
CA THR A 39 0.36 14.19 -15.05
C THR A 39 -0.26 15.51 -15.52
N GLY A 40 -1.59 15.56 -15.58
CA GLY A 40 -2.31 16.82 -15.74
C GLY A 40 -2.18 17.65 -14.47
N GLY A 41 -1.42 18.74 -14.53
CA GLY A 41 -1.30 19.71 -13.43
C GLY A 41 -0.43 20.90 -13.79
N GLY A 42 -1.07 22.02 -14.17
CA GLY A 42 -0.52 23.38 -14.03
C GLY A 42 0.12 24.01 -15.28
N THR A 43 -0.66 24.80 -16.03
CA THR A 43 -0.11 25.85 -16.90
C THR A 43 0.53 26.94 -16.06
N THR A 44 1.85 27.09 -16.11
CA THR A 44 2.51 28.37 -15.87
C THR A 44 3.40 28.68 -17.06
N ASP A 45 2.90 29.62 -17.86
CA ASP A 45 3.55 30.20 -19.02
C ASP A 45 4.57 31.24 -18.52
N THR A 46 5.86 30.89 -18.48
CA THR A 46 6.97 31.85 -18.50
C THR A 46 8.22 31.15 -19.05
N GLY A 47 8.79 31.72 -20.11
CA GLY A 47 9.86 31.16 -20.90
C GLY A 47 11.27 31.21 -20.31
N ASP A 48 12.18 30.67 -21.13
CA ASP A 48 13.63 30.82 -21.16
C ASP A 48 14.48 30.01 -20.15
N ALA A 49 15.06 28.90 -20.62
CA ALA A 49 16.52 28.75 -20.77
C ALA A 49 16.91 27.34 -21.27
N ALA A 50 17.81 27.32 -22.26
CA ALA A 50 18.43 26.13 -22.82
C ALA A 50 19.45 25.48 -21.85
N GLY A 51 19.57 24.14 -21.88
CA GLY A 51 20.66 23.46 -21.18
C GLY A 51 20.57 21.94 -21.05
N SER A 52 20.96 21.23 -22.12
CA SER A 52 21.65 19.92 -22.16
C SER A 52 21.01 18.66 -21.53
N GLY A 53 21.13 17.54 -22.28
CA GLY A 53 21.13 16.20 -21.72
C GLY A 53 19.92 15.33 -22.05
N GLY A 54 19.64 15.13 -23.35
CA GLY A 54 18.71 14.08 -23.79
C GLY A 54 19.28 12.69 -23.50
N SER A 55 19.08 12.19 -22.28
CA SER A 55 19.21 10.75 -22.00
C SER A 55 18.05 10.05 -22.69
N ALA A 56 18.37 9.18 -23.65
CA ALA A 56 17.39 8.34 -24.33
C ALA A 56 16.64 7.50 -23.30
N GLY A 57 15.44 7.96 -22.93
CA GLY A 57 14.56 7.23 -22.04
C GLY A 57 14.16 5.92 -22.70
N SER A 58 14.73 4.81 -22.20
CA SER A 58 14.08 3.51 -22.31
C SER A 58 12.62 3.73 -21.93
N ALA A 59 11.69 3.33 -22.80
CA ALA A 59 10.25 3.41 -22.54
C ALA A 59 9.94 2.52 -21.33
N GLY A 60 10.18 3.07 -20.14
CA GLY A 60 10.11 2.37 -18.88
C GLY A 60 8.68 1.91 -18.66
N LYS A 61 8.53 0.65 -18.25
CA LYS A 61 7.26 0.12 -17.74
C LYS A 61 6.74 1.11 -16.70
N ALA A 62 5.53 1.64 -16.87
CA ALA A 62 4.94 2.55 -15.91
C ALA A 62 4.94 1.92 -14.51
N GLU A 63 5.34 2.72 -13.52
CA GLU A 63 5.54 2.34 -12.12
C GLU A 63 4.82 3.33 -11.20
N VAL A 64 4.05 2.81 -10.25
CA VAL A 64 3.44 3.61 -9.18
C VAL A 64 4.19 3.33 -7.89
N GLU A 65 4.80 4.37 -7.33
CA GLU A 65 5.47 4.34 -6.04
C GLU A 65 4.55 4.95 -4.99
N VAL A 66 3.97 4.12 -4.12
CA VAL A 66 3.20 4.56 -2.96
C VAL A 66 4.18 4.87 -1.83
N GLU A 67 4.29 6.16 -1.48
CA GLU A 67 5.23 6.65 -0.48
C GLU A 67 4.63 6.69 0.93
N ASP A 68 3.34 7.01 1.05
CA ASP A 68 2.64 7.03 2.35
C ASP A 68 1.16 6.62 2.18
N ALA A 69 0.50 6.32 3.31
CA ALA A 69 -0.92 6.02 3.37
C ALA A 69 -1.59 6.92 4.41
N VAL A 70 -2.79 7.41 4.10
CA VAL A 70 -3.59 8.24 4.99
C VAL A 70 -4.82 7.45 5.44
N PRO A 71 -4.91 7.03 6.72
CA PRO A 71 -6.13 6.52 7.33
C PRO A 71 -7.26 7.55 7.23
N LEU A 72 -8.38 7.21 6.57
CA LEU A 72 -9.49 8.13 6.38
C LEU A 72 -10.65 7.85 7.33
N PHE A 73 -11.29 6.69 7.18
CA PHE A 73 -12.53 6.39 7.88
C PHE A 73 -12.61 4.93 8.32
N HIS A 74 -13.39 4.69 9.37
CA HIS A 74 -13.66 3.37 9.94
C HIS A 74 -15.15 3.17 10.23
N GLY A 75 -16.02 3.64 9.32
CA GLY A 75 -17.46 3.63 9.51
C GLY A 75 -18.25 4.02 8.25
N CYS A 76 -19.42 4.61 8.46
CA CYS A 76 -20.29 5.03 7.37
C CYS A 76 -19.67 6.21 6.60
N LEU A 77 -19.27 5.94 5.35
CA LEU A 77 -18.70 6.95 4.45
C LEU A 77 -19.78 7.98 4.05
N LEU A 78 -19.89 9.08 4.80
CA LEU A 78 -20.67 10.23 4.38
C LEU A 78 -19.88 11.05 3.36
N LEU A 79 -20.47 11.26 2.18
CA LEU A 79 -19.80 11.95 1.07
C LEU A 79 -19.19 13.32 1.44
N PRO A 80 -19.85 14.20 2.23
CA PRO A 80 -19.25 15.48 2.59
C PRO A 80 -17.94 15.34 3.38
N MET A 81 -17.87 14.35 4.27
CA MET A 81 -16.66 14.10 5.06
C MET A 81 -15.54 13.55 4.16
N LEU A 82 -15.89 12.66 3.22
CA LEU A 82 -14.93 12.11 2.26
C LEU A 82 -14.38 13.19 1.32
N GLU A 83 -15.22 14.10 0.84
CA GLU A 83 -14.80 15.22 -0.02
C GLU A 83 -13.81 16.14 0.71
N LEU A 84 -14.12 16.51 1.95
CA LEU A 84 -13.23 17.32 2.77
C LEU A 84 -11.90 16.60 3.03
N ALA A 85 -11.96 15.31 3.37
CA ALA A 85 -10.77 14.51 3.63
C ALA A 85 -9.88 14.38 2.40
N LEU A 86 -10.45 14.07 1.24
CA LEU A 86 -9.68 13.96 -0.01
C LEU A 86 -9.09 15.31 -0.42
N MET A 87 -9.81 16.42 -0.27
CA MET A 87 -9.27 17.75 -0.53
C MET A 87 -8.04 18.06 0.32
N GLN A 88 -8.09 17.76 1.64
CA GLN A 88 -6.93 17.98 2.52
C GLN A 88 -5.77 17.05 2.20
N VAL A 89 -6.05 15.78 1.86
CA VAL A 89 -5.02 14.82 1.48
C VAL A 89 -4.37 15.20 0.14
N GLU A 90 -5.14 15.70 -0.82
CA GLU A 90 -4.65 16.20 -2.11
C GLU A 90 -3.72 17.41 -1.91
N GLU A 91 -4.11 18.37 -1.09
CA GLU A 91 -3.27 19.53 -0.76
C GLU A 91 -1.98 19.10 -0.06
N TYR A 92 -2.10 18.22 0.95
CA TYR A 92 -0.95 17.66 1.65
C TYR A 92 0.01 16.90 0.72
N ALA A 93 -0.51 16.04 -0.17
CA ALA A 93 0.29 15.30 -1.13
C ALA A 93 0.98 16.26 -2.11
N SER A 94 0.25 17.24 -2.64
CA SER A 94 0.74 18.21 -3.61
C SER A 94 1.88 19.06 -3.03
N SER A 95 1.76 19.48 -1.77
CA SER A 95 2.82 20.22 -1.05
C SER A 95 4.15 19.45 -0.95
N ARG A 96 4.13 18.13 -1.21
CA ARG A 96 5.30 17.23 -1.17
C ARG A 96 5.69 16.69 -2.54
N GLY A 97 5.12 17.22 -3.62
CA GLY A 97 5.36 16.74 -4.98
C GLY A 97 4.84 15.30 -5.20
N MET A 98 3.76 14.95 -4.51
CA MET A 98 3.05 13.67 -4.64
C MET A 98 1.61 13.90 -5.06
N ALA A 99 0.91 12.83 -5.42
CA ALA A 99 -0.51 12.84 -5.70
C ALA A 99 -1.21 11.67 -4.98
N VAL A 100 -2.55 11.70 -4.94
CA VAL A 100 -3.35 10.52 -4.58
C VAL A 100 -3.25 9.51 -5.72
N VAL A 101 -2.60 8.37 -5.44
CA VAL A 101 -2.32 7.30 -6.42
C VAL A 101 -3.16 6.05 -6.18
N GLY A 102 -4.10 6.10 -5.25
CA GLY A 102 -4.97 4.97 -4.97
C GLY A 102 -5.67 5.06 -3.62
N LEU A 103 -6.27 3.95 -3.25
CA LEU A 103 -6.89 3.76 -1.94
C LEU A 103 -6.56 2.37 -1.39
N TYR A 104 -6.70 2.20 -0.08
CA TYR A 104 -6.80 0.89 0.53
C TYR A 104 -8.13 0.76 1.27
N ALA A 105 -8.57 -0.47 1.44
CA ALA A 105 -9.78 -0.78 2.19
C ALA A 105 -9.67 -2.12 2.93
N ALA A 106 -10.44 -2.25 4.00
CA ALA A 106 -10.77 -3.54 4.61
C ALA A 106 -12.29 -3.65 4.71
N ASN A 107 -12.82 -4.83 4.43
CA ASN A 107 -14.25 -5.09 4.56
C ASN A 107 -14.60 -5.46 6.00
N GLU A 108 -15.82 -5.10 6.42
CA GLU A 108 -16.37 -5.45 7.73
C GLU A 108 -16.44 -6.97 7.97
N ARG A 109 -16.82 -7.71 6.91
CA ARG A 109 -16.96 -9.16 6.99
C ARG A 109 -15.72 -9.87 6.49
N VAL A 110 -15.25 -10.85 7.27
CA VAL A 110 -14.07 -11.68 6.96
C VAL A 110 -14.25 -12.52 5.69
N ASP A 111 -15.48 -12.88 5.34
CA ASP A 111 -15.80 -13.66 4.13
C ASP A 111 -15.97 -12.78 2.87
N ALA A 112 -16.11 -11.46 3.03
CA ALA A 112 -16.16 -10.52 1.92
C ALA A 112 -14.74 -10.24 1.41
N VAL A 113 -14.32 -10.99 0.40
CA VAL A 113 -12.94 -10.95 -0.13
C VAL A 113 -12.78 -10.18 -1.45
N GLU A 114 -13.80 -9.39 -1.81
CA GLU A 114 -13.87 -8.54 -3.00
C GLU A 114 -14.12 -7.07 -2.63
N LEU A 115 -13.79 -6.14 -3.53
CA LEU A 115 -14.03 -4.71 -3.30
C LEU A 115 -15.52 -4.41 -3.15
N ALA A 116 -15.90 -3.81 -2.02
CA ALA A 116 -17.25 -3.32 -1.78
C ALA A 116 -17.65 -2.22 -2.79
N ALA A 117 -18.95 -2.08 -3.04
CA ALA A 117 -19.47 -1.10 -3.99
C ALA A 117 -19.10 0.35 -3.63
N GLY A 118 -19.11 0.70 -2.34
CA GLY A 118 -18.68 2.01 -1.85
C GLY A 118 -17.21 2.30 -2.21
N THR A 119 -16.31 1.37 -1.90
CA THR A 119 -14.88 1.45 -2.23
C THR A 119 -14.65 1.60 -3.74
N ARG A 120 -15.39 0.85 -4.57
CA ARG A 120 -15.30 0.99 -6.04
C ARG A 120 -15.66 2.38 -6.51
N ARG A 121 -16.74 2.98 -5.99
CA ARG A 121 -17.16 4.34 -6.36
C ARG A 121 -16.11 5.40 -6.02
N VAL A 122 -15.48 5.28 -4.85
CA VAL A 122 -14.37 6.17 -4.47
C VAL A 122 -13.19 5.96 -5.42
N GLY A 123 -12.85 4.70 -5.70
CA GLY A 123 -11.83 4.34 -6.68
C GLY A 123 -12.12 4.94 -8.06
N ASP A 124 -13.34 4.85 -8.55
CA ASP A 124 -13.74 5.42 -9.86
C ASP A 124 -13.48 6.93 -9.93
N CYS A 125 -13.68 7.66 -8.82
CA CYS A 125 -13.36 9.08 -8.73
C CYS A 125 -11.86 9.36 -8.77
N ILE A 126 -11.05 8.58 -8.04
CA ILE A 126 -9.58 8.69 -8.09
C ILE A 126 -9.06 8.34 -9.50
N ALA A 127 -9.58 7.28 -10.11
CA ALA A 127 -9.18 6.81 -11.44
C ALA A 127 -9.54 7.79 -12.58
N LYS A 128 -10.39 8.79 -12.34
CA LYS A 128 -10.59 9.89 -13.29
C LYS A 128 -9.34 10.77 -13.42
N HIS A 129 -8.62 10.98 -12.33
CA HIS A 129 -7.45 11.85 -12.24
C HIS A 129 -6.12 11.07 -12.32
N CYS A 130 -6.07 9.84 -11.82
CA CYS A 130 -4.90 8.96 -11.88
C CYS A 130 -5.26 7.62 -12.54
N LYS A 131 -4.95 7.46 -13.84
CA LYS A 131 -5.31 6.22 -14.59
C LYS A 131 -4.58 4.98 -14.11
N ASP A 132 -3.40 5.18 -13.56
CA ASP A 132 -2.54 4.13 -13.02
C ASP A 132 -2.87 3.80 -11.56
N ALA A 133 -3.94 4.39 -10.98
CA ALA A 133 -4.29 4.20 -9.58
C ALA A 133 -4.55 2.72 -9.21
N CYS A 134 -4.23 2.37 -7.96
CA CYS A 134 -4.52 1.06 -7.41
C CYS A 134 -5.55 1.10 -6.26
N CYS A 135 -6.25 0.00 -6.08
CA CYS A 135 -7.02 -0.28 -4.86
C CYS A 135 -6.40 -1.48 -4.15
N LEU A 136 -6.02 -1.31 -2.88
CA LEU A 136 -5.49 -2.38 -2.04
C LEU A 136 -6.58 -2.88 -1.09
N LEU A 137 -7.01 -4.13 -1.24
CA LEU A 137 -8.01 -4.72 -0.35
C LEU A 137 -7.34 -5.67 0.64
N LEU A 138 -7.46 -5.41 1.94
CA LEU A 138 -6.96 -6.34 2.96
C LEU A 138 -7.65 -7.69 2.81
N ASP A 139 -6.86 -8.76 2.69
CA ASP A 139 -7.34 -10.13 2.65
C ASP A 139 -7.02 -10.83 3.98
N PRO A 140 -8.04 -11.31 4.72
CA PRO A 140 -7.83 -11.94 6.01
C PRO A 140 -6.91 -13.17 5.98
N LYS A 141 -6.92 -13.95 4.88
CA LYS A 141 -6.07 -15.14 4.76
C LYS A 141 -4.62 -14.74 4.52
N LEU A 142 -4.39 -13.77 3.65
CA LEU A 142 -3.04 -13.23 3.42
C LEU A 142 -2.49 -12.58 4.70
N MET A 143 -3.34 -11.91 5.47
CA MET A 143 -2.98 -11.34 6.78
C MET A 143 -2.58 -12.41 7.80
N GLN A 144 -3.36 -13.49 7.90
CA GLN A 144 -3.03 -14.62 8.77
C GLN A 144 -1.71 -15.29 8.38
N GLN A 145 -1.47 -15.47 7.07
CA GLN A 145 -0.21 -16.01 6.56
C GLN A 145 0.97 -15.10 6.91
N LEU A 146 0.81 -13.79 6.70
CA LEU A 146 1.83 -12.80 7.03
C LEU A 146 2.26 -12.87 8.50
N LEU A 147 1.29 -12.91 9.42
CA LEU A 147 1.57 -12.97 10.86
C LEU A 147 2.02 -14.36 11.33
N GLY A 148 1.53 -15.43 10.70
CA GLY A 148 1.80 -16.82 11.07
C GLY A 148 3.21 -17.31 10.73
N THR A 149 3.87 -16.68 9.74
CA THR A 149 5.25 -17.03 9.34
C THR A 149 6.30 -16.88 10.46
N GLY A 150 5.97 -16.20 11.56
CA GLY A 150 6.83 -16.06 12.74
C GLY A 150 6.70 -17.14 13.82
N ALA A 151 5.58 -17.88 13.86
CA ALA A 151 5.29 -18.81 14.97
C ALA A 151 5.83 -20.25 14.73
N GLY A 152 6.13 -20.60 13.47
CA GLY A 152 6.57 -21.96 13.09
C GLY A 152 8.08 -22.21 13.15
N ALA A 153 8.91 -21.18 13.31
CA ALA A 153 10.37 -21.33 13.30
C ALA A 153 11.00 -21.57 14.69
N ALA A 154 10.26 -21.32 15.78
CA ALA A 154 10.76 -21.45 17.15
C ALA A 154 10.43 -22.80 17.84
N ALA A 155 9.73 -23.72 17.17
CA ALA A 155 9.32 -25.00 17.73
C ALA A 155 9.88 -26.21 16.94
N LYS A 156 11.21 -26.27 16.79
CA LYS A 156 11.95 -27.52 16.57
C LYS A 156 13.24 -27.47 17.39
N GLY A 157 13.10 -27.55 18.71
CA GLY A 157 14.19 -28.00 19.58
C GLY A 157 14.59 -29.41 19.15
N LYS A 158 15.73 -29.51 18.47
CA LYS A 158 16.30 -30.77 17.99
C LYS A 158 17.12 -31.35 19.14
N GLU A 159 16.62 -32.41 19.78
CA GLU A 159 17.45 -33.31 20.57
C GLU A 159 18.49 -33.98 19.65
N GLY A 160 19.74 -33.99 20.11
CA GLY A 160 20.73 -35.04 19.86
C GLY A 160 21.37 -35.12 18.46
N GLY A 161 22.69 -34.95 18.41
CA GLY A 161 23.50 -35.46 17.29
C GLY A 161 24.77 -34.67 17.01
N GLN A 162 25.86 -35.08 17.66
CA GLN A 162 27.22 -34.59 17.48
C GLN A 162 27.82 -35.15 16.18
N GLY A 163 28.38 -34.30 15.31
CA GLY A 163 29.11 -34.73 14.11
C GLY A 163 29.64 -33.53 13.32
N GLY A 164 30.96 -33.41 13.23
CA GLY A 164 31.67 -32.32 12.56
C GLY A 164 31.70 -32.43 11.04
N GLY A 165 32.05 -31.33 10.39
CA GLY A 165 32.31 -31.24 8.96
C GLY A 165 32.34 -29.78 8.50
N ALA A 166 33.55 -29.27 8.22
CA ALA A 166 33.76 -27.99 7.57
C ALA A 166 33.27 -28.07 6.12
N GLY A 167 32.42 -27.13 5.73
CA GLY A 167 31.90 -26.98 4.37
C GLY A 167 31.48 -25.53 4.20
N GLU A 168 32.32 -24.77 3.53
CA GLU A 168 32.06 -23.42 3.03
C GLU A 168 30.91 -23.53 2.01
N ALA A 169 29.74 -23.02 2.38
CA ALA A 169 28.53 -23.05 1.54
C ALA A 169 28.13 -21.60 1.24
N ASP A 170 28.56 -21.15 0.06
CA ASP A 170 27.89 -20.11 -0.69
C ASP A 170 26.40 -20.45 -0.81
N SER A 171 25.54 -19.58 -0.30
CA SER A 171 24.09 -19.74 -0.41
C SER A 171 23.42 -18.37 -0.52
N ASP A 172 23.78 -17.66 -1.59
CA ASP A 172 22.83 -16.78 -2.29
C ASP A 172 21.75 -17.65 -2.98
N SER A 173 21.00 -18.42 -2.18
CA SER A 173 19.77 -19.07 -2.64
C SER A 173 18.62 -18.14 -2.30
N ALA A 174 18.40 -17.15 -3.16
CA ALA A 174 17.20 -16.35 -3.17
C ALA A 174 15.98 -17.27 -3.19
N ALA A 175 15.35 -17.44 -2.03
CA ALA A 175 14.02 -18.03 -1.94
C ALA A 175 13.10 -17.28 -2.92
N PRO A 176 12.14 -17.97 -3.59
CA PRO A 176 11.29 -17.33 -4.56
C PRO A 176 10.62 -16.12 -3.91
N VAL A 177 10.64 -14.97 -4.58
CA VAL A 177 9.96 -13.73 -4.16
C VAL A 177 8.44 -13.93 -4.28
N GLU A 178 7.88 -14.84 -3.49
CA GLU A 178 6.45 -14.94 -3.29
C GLU A 178 6.04 -13.81 -2.35
N ALA A 179 5.23 -12.89 -2.86
CA ALA A 179 4.87 -11.65 -2.19
C ALA A 179 4.10 -11.93 -0.88
N HIS A 180 4.79 -11.97 0.25
CA HIS A 180 4.21 -12.05 1.59
C HIS A 180 3.66 -10.68 2.01
N HIS A 181 2.50 -10.30 1.47
CA HIS A 181 1.78 -9.10 1.89
C HIS A 181 0.29 -9.39 2.10
N ALA A 182 -0.38 -8.62 2.94
CA ALA A 182 -1.77 -8.86 3.36
C ALA A 182 -2.85 -8.35 2.39
N PHE A 183 -2.48 -7.65 1.31
CA PHE A 183 -3.45 -6.96 0.44
C PHE A 183 -3.58 -7.60 -0.94
N LYS A 184 -4.80 -7.70 -1.46
CA LYS A 184 -5.07 -7.92 -2.88
C LYS A 184 -4.91 -6.63 -3.66
N LEU A 185 -4.18 -6.69 -4.77
CA LEU A 185 -4.05 -5.58 -5.70
C LEU A 185 -5.21 -5.58 -6.70
N TYR A 186 -5.92 -4.46 -6.80
CA TYR A 186 -6.84 -4.17 -7.89
C TYR A 186 -6.32 -3.00 -8.70
N THR A 187 -6.42 -3.09 -10.03
CA THR A 187 -6.04 -2.02 -10.95
C THR A 187 -7.22 -1.61 -11.82
N TRP A 188 -7.19 -0.35 -12.24
CA TRP A 188 -8.16 0.20 -13.18
C TRP A 188 -7.83 -0.24 -14.61
N ASP A 189 -8.78 -0.86 -15.30
CA ASP A 189 -8.59 -1.31 -16.69
C ASP A 189 -9.19 -0.32 -17.72
N SER A 190 -8.94 -0.59 -19.01
CA SER A 190 -9.49 0.20 -20.12
C SER A 190 -11.02 0.12 -20.23
N ALA A 191 -11.64 -0.91 -19.66
CA ALA A 191 -13.09 -1.07 -19.59
C ALA A 191 -13.72 -0.28 -18.43
N ARG A 192 -12.92 0.50 -17.69
CA ARG A 192 -13.34 1.29 -16.53
C ARG A 192 -13.89 0.41 -15.41
N VAL A 193 -13.20 -0.70 -15.16
CA VAL A 193 -13.54 -1.66 -14.11
C VAL A 193 -12.30 -1.99 -13.28
N TRP A 194 -12.47 -2.03 -11.96
CA TRP A 194 -11.45 -2.52 -11.04
C TRP A 194 -11.30 -4.04 -11.14
N ARG A 195 -10.13 -4.51 -11.58
CA ARG A 195 -9.81 -5.95 -11.69
C ARG A 195 -8.74 -6.37 -10.70
N PHE A 196 -9.00 -7.48 -10.03
CA PHE A 196 -8.02 -8.15 -9.18
C PHE A 196 -6.85 -8.67 -10.03
N GLN A 197 -5.64 -8.34 -9.59
CA GLN A 197 -4.39 -8.82 -10.18
C GLN A 197 -3.90 -10.01 -9.38
N LYS A 198 -3.96 -11.20 -9.99
CA LYS A 198 -3.43 -12.41 -9.36
C LYS A 198 -1.90 -12.30 -9.28
N PRO A 199 -1.29 -12.65 -8.14
CA PRO A 199 0.17 -12.77 -8.06
C PRO A 199 0.66 -13.74 -9.14
N GLU A 200 1.68 -13.34 -9.90
CA GLU A 200 2.28 -14.20 -10.91
C GLU A 200 3.06 -15.32 -10.21
N ALA A 201 2.83 -16.57 -10.63
CA ALA A 201 3.70 -17.66 -10.24
C ALA A 201 5.10 -17.42 -10.84
N ALA A 202 6.15 -17.66 -10.05
CA ALA A 202 7.54 -17.46 -10.46
C ALA A 202 7.80 -18.12 -11.83
N GLY A 203 8.04 -17.31 -12.87
CA GLY A 203 8.36 -17.77 -14.23
C GLY A 203 7.32 -17.46 -15.32
N GLY A 204 6.14 -16.91 -14.98
CA GLY A 204 5.16 -16.46 -15.97
C GLY A 204 5.36 -15.00 -16.37
N SER A 205 5.71 -14.71 -17.62
CA SER A 205 5.79 -13.33 -18.15
C SER A 205 4.42 -12.77 -18.53
N THR A 206 3.42 -12.92 -17.67
CA THR A 206 2.14 -12.26 -17.95
C THR A 206 2.36 -10.74 -17.87
N GLY A 207 1.64 -9.95 -18.67
CA GLY A 207 1.69 -8.50 -18.56
C GLY A 207 1.01 -7.97 -17.30
N ALA A 208 0.76 -8.82 -16.29
CA ALA A 208 -0.08 -8.50 -15.15
C ALA A 208 0.64 -7.48 -14.26
N ALA A 209 -0.17 -6.64 -13.61
CA ALA A 209 0.36 -5.71 -12.65
C ALA A 209 0.72 -6.47 -11.37
N SER A 210 1.90 -6.21 -10.83
CA SER A 210 2.37 -6.80 -9.58
C SER A 210 2.66 -5.72 -8.54
N MET A 211 2.47 -6.08 -7.27
CA MET A 211 2.79 -5.23 -6.13
C MET A 211 3.95 -5.80 -5.33
N ARG A 212 4.85 -4.94 -4.85
CA ARG A 212 5.90 -5.28 -3.89
C ARG A 212 5.93 -4.29 -2.73
N VAL A 213 6.18 -4.80 -1.53
CA VAL A 213 6.40 -3.99 -0.32
C VAL A 213 7.91 -3.77 -0.12
N ARG A 214 8.33 -2.55 0.24
CA ARG A 214 9.73 -2.23 0.55
C ARG A 214 9.89 -1.72 1.99
N PRO A 215 10.87 -2.18 2.76
CA PRO A 215 11.74 -3.34 2.53
C PRO A 215 11.04 -4.66 2.87
N ALA A 216 11.66 -5.80 2.53
CA ALA A 216 11.08 -7.14 2.72
C ALA A 216 10.84 -7.54 4.20
N THR A 217 11.28 -6.74 5.17
CA THR A 217 11.20 -7.00 6.62
C THR A 217 9.88 -6.58 7.27
N VAL A 218 8.88 -6.17 6.47
CA VAL A 218 7.65 -5.54 6.97
C VAL A 218 6.86 -6.40 7.97
N ALA A 219 6.90 -7.72 7.86
CA ALA A 219 6.21 -8.63 8.77
C ALA A 219 6.79 -8.62 10.20
N GLY A 220 8.09 -8.43 10.34
CA GLY A 220 8.74 -8.31 11.65
C GLY A 220 8.41 -6.99 12.33
N ILE A 221 8.47 -5.90 11.57
CA ILE A 221 8.20 -4.55 12.08
C ILE A 221 6.73 -4.41 12.46
N LEU A 222 5.82 -4.92 11.63
CA LEU A 222 4.40 -4.94 11.93
C LEU A 222 4.10 -5.68 13.25
N ARG A 223 4.77 -6.82 13.50
CA ARG A 223 4.62 -7.55 14.77
C ARG A 223 5.10 -6.71 15.96
N SER A 224 6.28 -6.10 15.87
CA SER A 224 6.80 -5.19 16.92
C SER A 224 5.80 -4.08 17.23
N TYR A 225 5.28 -3.43 16.19
CA TYR A 225 4.34 -2.31 16.35
C TYR A 225 3.01 -2.74 16.98
N LEU A 226 2.54 -3.95 16.68
CA LEU A 226 1.35 -4.53 17.30
C LEU A 226 1.56 -4.87 18.78
N GLU A 227 2.74 -5.42 19.12
CA GLU A 227 3.15 -5.73 20.50
C GLU A 227 3.28 -4.45 21.33
N GLU A 228 3.78 -3.37 20.74
CA GLU A 228 3.86 -2.03 21.33
C GLU A 228 2.49 -1.32 21.42
N GLY A 229 1.43 -1.87 20.81
CA GLY A 229 0.10 -1.28 20.82
C GLY A 229 -0.05 -0.04 19.95
N ARG A 230 0.83 0.18 18.96
CA ARG A 230 0.84 1.38 18.12
C ARG A 230 -0.44 1.57 17.30
N GLN A 231 -1.14 0.48 16.97
CA GLN A 231 -2.46 0.52 16.32
C GLN A 231 -3.46 1.38 17.10
N TRP A 232 -3.39 1.41 18.43
CA TRP A 232 -4.31 2.20 19.26
C TRP A 232 -4.00 3.69 19.25
N ARG A 233 -2.76 4.07 18.94
CA ARG A 233 -2.33 5.47 18.83
C ARG A 233 -2.52 6.05 17.44
N LEU A 234 -2.71 5.19 16.43
CA LEU A 234 -2.99 5.62 15.08
C LEU A 234 -4.26 6.47 15.06
N CYS A 235 -4.20 7.67 14.49
CA CYS A 235 -5.34 8.55 14.27
C CYS A 235 -5.76 8.46 12.81
N ASP A 236 -7.03 8.19 12.53
CA ASP A 236 -7.57 8.42 11.20
C ASP A 236 -8.23 9.78 11.04
N PHE A 237 -8.70 10.07 9.84
CA PHE A 237 -9.28 11.37 9.54
C PHE A 237 -10.63 11.57 10.23
N GLU A 238 -11.42 10.50 10.41
CA GLU A 238 -12.66 10.50 11.19
C GLU A 238 -12.39 10.95 12.64
N GLU A 239 -11.40 10.36 13.30
CA GLU A 239 -10.98 10.76 14.65
C GLU A 239 -10.41 12.17 14.72
N HIS A 240 -9.71 12.63 13.68
CA HIS A 240 -9.22 14.01 13.58
C HIS A 240 -10.36 15.02 13.45
N LEU A 241 -11.46 14.66 12.77
CA LEU A 241 -12.63 15.54 12.66
C LEU A 241 -13.33 15.72 14.01
N GLU A 242 -13.28 14.70 14.88
CA GLU A 242 -13.80 14.77 16.25
C GLU A 242 -12.89 15.59 17.17
N ASP A 243 -11.57 15.42 17.03
CA ASP A 243 -10.55 16.15 17.77
C ASP A 243 -9.39 16.57 16.86
N VAL A 244 -9.41 17.84 16.45
CA VAL A 244 -8.44 18.44 15.53
C VAL A 244 -7.01 18.47 16.07
N SER A 245 -6.81 18.25 17.38
CA SER A 245 -5.47 18.13 17.96
C SER A 245 -4.78 16.81 17.60
N ARG A 246 -5.55 15.80 17.18
CA ARG A 246 -5.02 14.50 16.78
C ARG A 246 -4.51 14.55 15.35
N ASP A 247 -3.25 14.20 15.12
CA ASP A 247 -2.62 14.30 13.79
C ASP A 247 -2.86 13.05 12.93
N TRP A 248 -3.72 13.17 11.92
CA TRP A 248 -4.00 12.11 10.93
C TRP A 248 -2.77 11.70 10.09
N ARG A 249 -1.70 12.51 10.07
CA ARG A 249 -0.45 12.18 9.36
C ARG A 249 0.36 11.12 10.11
N ASN A 250 0.13 10.94 11.41
CA ASN A 250 0.70 9.87 12.24
C ASN A 250 2.24 9.80 12.26
N TYR A 251 2.95 10.94 12.31
CA TYR A 251 4.42 10.92 12.36
C TYR A 251 4.95 10.19 13.59
N GLU A 252 4.44 10.52 14.79
CA GLU A 252 4.88 9.94 16.06
C GLU A 252 4.60 8.43 16.18
N VAL A 253 3.64 7.90 15.42
CA VAL A 253 3.33 6.46 15.39
C VAL A 253 4.36 5.68 14.57
N MET A 254 5.04 6.36 13.64
CA MET A 254 5.99 5.76 12.70
C MET A 254 7.46 5.99 13.06
N GLU A 255 7.74 6.83 14.08
CA GLU A 255 9.06 7.02 14.69
C GLU A 255 9.41 5.88 15.67
#